data_AF-A0A8C0ZH03-F1
#
_entry.id   AF-A0A8C0ZH03-F1
#
_cell.length_a   1.000
_cell.length_b   1.000
_cell.length_c   1.000
_cell.angle_alpha   90.00
_cell.angle_beta   90.00
_cell.angle_gamma   90.00
#
_symmetry.space_group_name_H-M   'P 1'
#
loop_
_entity.id
_entity.type
_entity.pdbx_description
1 polymer ?
#
loop_
_entity_poly.entity_id
_entity_poly.type
_entity_poly.pdbx_seq_one_letter_code
_entity_poly.pdbx_strand_id
1 'polypeptide(L)'
;MMKDMGSSGLEDLCSHINEKISNIKKCILLRDIGEHESCKSVLCRIQHEVVLVHDLLNTMEAEVKQQEKLKDLLKILSDVWMHVLHLQERLGLGTGLLMEIQKAAEKDQKEAQHLLEHIPPYLPKPAQNCITVKHEGQTKAVEPKSTQKHSKETKVIKEAALITAEEFESVPVYMKGRITYDQVNAVVQQMNKAVVEKYKILYQPLKSMSAPARSLYHRFIEEETNDTKGAFFIVEADIKEFTRLKLDKRFHSILNILRHCQRVRELRSSRLVRYIIC
;
A
#
# COMPACT_ATOMS: atom_id res chain seq x y z
N MET A 1 37.70 66.51 52.88
CA MET A 1 37.29 65.33 52.07
C MET A 1 37.81 64.07 52.75
N MET A 2 37.16 63.57 53.81
CA MET A 2 37.57 62.34 54.53
C MET A 2 36.38 61.82 55.37
N LYS A 3 35.28 61.41 54.72
CA LYS A 3 34.15 60.78 55.45
C LYS A 3 33.52 59.54 54.78
N ASP A 4 33.81 59.27 53.51
CA ASP A 4 33.23 58.11 52.80
C ASP A 4 34.12 56.85 52.73
N MET A 5 35.42 56.95 53.05
CA MET A 5 36.31 55.78 52.96
C MET A 5 36.07 54.71 54.03
N GLY A 6 35.45 55.06 55.17
CA GLY A 6 35.11 54.09 56.21
C GLY A 6 33.79 53.36 55.96
N SER A 7 32.90 53.93 55.12
CA SER A 7 31.59 53.34 54.83
C SER A 7 31.72 52.13 53.91
N SER A 8 32.55 52.22 52.87
CA SER A 8 32.68 51.13 51.88
C SER A 8 33.25 49.84 52.47
N GLY A 9 34.26 49.92 53.34
CA GLY A 9 34.85 48.73 53.97
C GLY A 9 33.90 48.00 54.93
N LEU A 10 33.03 48.73 55.63
CA LEU A 10 32.01 48.14 56.49
C LEU A 10 30.88 47.52 55.67
N GLU A 11 30.49 48.15 54.57
CA GLU A 11 29.42 47.71 53.69
C GLU A 11 29.83 46.46 52.87
N ASP A 12 31.08 46.39 52.44
CA ASP A 12 31.70 45.21 51.84
C ASP A 12 31.76 44.04 52.84
N LEU A 13 32.14 44.32 54.09
CA LEU A 13 32.15 43.32 55.16
C LEU A 13 30.75 42.80 55.48
N CYS A 14 29.76 43.69 55.59
CA CYS A 14 28.36 43.33 55.77
C CYS A 14 27.86 42.46 54.61
N SER A 15 28.21 42.81 53.38
CA SER A 15 27.85 42.02 52.18
C SER A 15 28.47 40.63 52.23
N HIS A 16 29.76 40.53 52.59
CA HIS A 16 30.45 39.26 52.72
C HIS A 16 29.88 38.37 53.83
N ILE A 17 29.54 38.97 54.98
CA ILE A 17 28.91 38.25 56.09
C ILE A 17 27.51 37.77 55.69
N ASN A 18 26.71 38.62 55.05
CA ASN A 18 25.38 38.25 54.57
C ASN A 18 25.43 37.15 53.50
N GLU A 19 26.43 37.19 52.61
CA GLU A 19 26.68 36.12 51.65
C GLU A 19 27.02 34.80 52.35
N LYS A 20 27.91 34.83 53.36
CA LYS A 20 28.23 33.63 54.16
C LYS A 20 27.01 33.11 54.91
N ILE A 21 26.20 33.98 55.51
CA ILE A 21 24.95 33.61 56.17
C ILE A 21 23.99 32.97 55.15
N SER A 22 23.85 33.55 53.96
CA SER A 22 23.03 33.01 52.87
C SER A 22 23.50 31.63 52.43
N ASN A 23 24.81 31.44 52.30
CA ASN A 23 25.43 30.15 51.95
C ASN A 23 25.20 29.11 53.06
N ILE A 24 25.35 29.48 54.33
CA ILE A 24 25.05 28.58 55.47
C ILE A 24 23.57 28.18 55.45
N LYS A 25 22.65 29.13 55.23
CA LYS A 25 21.21 28.85 55.11
C LYS A 25 20.92 27.86 53.98
N LYS A 26 21.53 28.03 52.79
CA LYS A 26 21.42 27.08 51.68
C LYS A 26 21.95 25.69 52.05
N CYS A 27 23.11 25.62 52.71
CA CYS A 27 23.69 24.34 53.15
C CYS A 27 22.81 23.59 54.15
N ILE A 28 22.16 24.31 55.08
CA ILE A 28 21.21 23.71 56.02
C ILE A 28 19.99 23.17 55.26
N LEU A 29 19.40 23.98 54.37
CA LEU A 29 18.25 23.52 53.55
C LEU A 29 18.59 22.28 52.71
N LEU A 30 19.77 22.24 52.07
CA LEU A 30 20.21 21.09 51.28
C LEU A 30 20.40 19.84 52.15
N ARG A 31 20.92 20.00 53.37
CA ARG A 31 21.04 18.92 54.34
C ARG A 31 19.67 18.40 54.76
N ASP A 32 18.76 19.29 55.13
CA ASP A 32 17.41 18.94 55.56
C ASP A 32 16.64 18.17 54.47
N ILE A 33 16.75 18.62 53.22
CA ILE A 33 16.16 17.92 52.05
C ILE A 33 16.77 16.51 51.88
N GLY A 34 18.06 16.37 52.16
CA GLY A 34 18.80 15.11 52.08
C GLY A 34 18.65 14.19 53.29
N GLU A 35 18.14 14.67 54.42
CA GLU A 35 17.92 13.87 55.64
C GLU A 35 16.45 13.46 55.80
N HIS A 36 15.51 14.33 55.44
CA HIS A 36 14.08 14.06 55.53
C HIS A 36 13.60 13.08 54.45
N GLU A 37 13.09 11.93 54.88
CA GLU A 37 12.66 10.85 53.99
C GLU A 37 11.46 11.24 53.10
N SER A 38 10.58 12.13 53.57
CA SER A 38 9.50 12.69 52.76
C SER A 38 10.03 13.53 51.58
N CYS A 39 11.01 14.40 51.80
CA CYS A 39 11.63 15.21 50.75
C CYS A 39 12.36 14.37 49.71
N LYS A 40 13.10 13.33 50.13
CA LYS A 40 13.72 12.37 49.21
C LYS A 40 12.69 11.66 48.35
N SER A 41 11.58 11.22 48.94
CA SER A 41 10.54 10.51 48.17
C SER A 41 9.92 11.40 47.09
N VAL A 42 9.69 12.68 47.39
CA VAL A 42 9.20 13.68 46.43
C VAL A 42 10.23 13.93 45.33
N LEU A 43 11.51 14.11 45.66
CA LEU A 43 12.57 14.29 44.67
C LEU A 43 12.74 13.07 43.76
N CYS A 44 12.67 11.85 44.32
CA CYS A 44 12.74 10.62 43.55
C CYS A 44 11.54 10.50 42.59
N ARG A 45 10.34 10.89 43.04
CA ARG A 45 9.15 10.93 42.18
C ARG A 45 9.30 11.96 41.05
N ILE A 46 9.75 13.17 41.36
CA ILE A 46 10.01 14.20 40.35
C ILE A 46 11.07 13.71 39.36
N GLN A 47 12.15 13.09 39.83
CA GLN A 47 13.18 12.53 38.96
C GLN A 47 12.61 11.50 38.00
N HIS A 48 11.81 10.54 38.51
CA HIS A 48 11.16 9.56 37.66
C HIS A 48 10.19 10.21 36.65
N GLU A 49 9.37 11.16 37.09
CA GLU A 49 8.45 11.87 36.21
C GLU A 49 9.20 12.64 35.10
N VAL A 50 10.32 13.28 35.41
CA VAL A 50 11.16 13.96 34.42
C VAL A 50 11.75 12.98 33.39
N VAL A 51 12.20 11.80 33.84
CA VAL A 51 12.69 10.75 32.92
C VAL A 51 11.56 10.25 32.02
N LEU A 52 10.38 9.98 32.58
CA LEU A 52 9.21 9.54 31.80
C LEU A 52 8.78 10.59 30.77
N VAL A 53 8.79 11.87 31.14
CA VAL A 53 8.48 12.96 30.22
C VAL A 53 9.53 13.05 29.11
N HIS A 54 10.81 12.86 29.43
CA HIS A 54 11.88 12.83 28.42
C HIS A 54 11.69 11.70 27.41
N ASP A 55 11.38 10.48 27.88
CA ASP A 55 11.15 9.33 27.01
C ASP A 55 9.90 9.51 26.13
N LEU A 56 8.84 10.12 26.69
CA LEU A 56 7.63 10.46 25.93
C LEU A 56 7.92 11.52 24.86
N LEU A 57 8.73 12.54 25.18
CA LEU A 57 9.15 13.57 24.22
C LEU A 57 9.96 12.95 23.08
N ASN A 58 10.89 12.04 23.38
CA ASN A 58 11.66 11.33 22.36
C ASN A 58 10.75 10.50 21.44
N THR A 59 9.74 9.85 22.01
CA THR A 59 8.73 9.08 21.26
C THR A 59 7.92 10.01 20.34
N MET A 60 7.44 11.15 20.88
CA MET A 60 6.71 12.15 20.11
C MET A 60 7.56 12.74 18.97
N GLU A 61 8.84 13.00 19.20
CA GLU A 61 9.76 13.49 18.17
C GLU A 61 9.89 12.47 17.01
N ALA A 62 10.00 11.18 17.33
CA ALA A 62 10.06 10.12 16.32
C ALA A 62 8.76 10.04 15.50
N GLU A 63 7.60 10.15 16.16
CA GLU A 63 6.30 10.16 15.49
C GLU A 63 6.15 11.38 14.56
N VAL A 64 6.56 12.58 14.99
CA VAL A 64 6.53 13.79 14.16
C VAL A 64 7.41 13.62 12.92
N LYS A 65 8.62 13.08 13.06
CA LYS A 65 9.51 12.80 11.91
C LYS A 65 8.89 11.79 10.94
N GLN A 66 8.13 10.81 11.42
CA GLN A 66 7.40 9.88 10.55
C GLN A 66 6.25 10.58 9.82
N GLN A 67 5.51 11.45 10.49
CA GLN A 67 4.43 12.22 9.87
C GLN A 67 4.93 13.15 8.76
N GLU A 68 6.09 13.78 8.92
CA GLU A 68 6.72 14.59 7.87
C GLU A 68 7.04 13.76 6.62
N LYS A 69 7.67 12.59 6.80
CA LYS A 69 7.94 11.67 5.68
C LYS A 69 6.66 11.25 4.95
N LEU A 70 5.60 10.95 5.69
CA LEU A 70 4.30 10.60 5.11
C LEU A 70 3.69 11.77 4.32
N LYS A 71 3.83 13.00 4.83
CA LYS A 71 3.38 14.21 4.15
C LYS A 71 4.12 14.43 2.83
N ASP A 72 5.44 14.23 2.81
CA ASP A 72 6.24 14.35 1.59
C ASP A 72 5.84 13.30 0.55
N LEU A 73 5.60 12.05 0.98
CA LEU A 73 5.07 10.99 0.11
C LEU A 73 3.69 11.35 -0.45
N LEU A 74 2.81 11.91 0.37
CA LEU A 74 1.48 12.34 -0.07
C LEU A 74 1.56 13.46 -1.11
N LYS A 75 2.49 14.40 -0.94
CA LYS A 75 2.75 15.46 -1.92
C LYS A 75 3.16 14.89 -3.27
N ILE A 76 4.11 13.94 -3.29
CA ILE A 76 4.54 13.26 -4.52
C ILE A 76 3.36 12.56 -5.20
N LEU A 77 2.51 11.87 -4.43
CA LEU A 77 1.32 11.21 -4.98
C LEU A 77 0.34 12.21 -5.60
N SER A 78 0.14 13.36 -4.97
CA SER A 78 -0.68 14.44 -5.51
C SER A 78 -0.11 14.95 -6.83
N ASP A 79 1.20 15.20 -6.90
CA ASP A 79 1.87 15.67 -8.11
C ASP A 79 1.72 14.64 -9.26
N VAL A 80 1.94 13.36 -8.98
CA VAL A 80 1.75 12.28 -9.96
C VAL A 80 0.30 12.19 -10.41
N TRP A 81 -0.67 12.32 -9.49
CA TRP A 81 -2.09 12.31 -9.82
C TRP A 81 -2.46 13.44 -10.79
N MET A 82 -1.96 14.66 -10.55
CA MET A 82 -2.16 15.80 -11.45
C MET A 82 -1.60 15.53 -12.84
N HIS A 83 -0.42 14.91 -12.93
CA HIS A 83 0.16 14.49 -14.21
C HIS A 83 -0.70 13.44 -14.93
N VAL A 84 -1.20 12.43 -14.21
CA VAL A 84 -2.09 11.41 -14.78
C VAL A 84 -3.39 12.03 -15.29
N LEU A 85 -3.98 12.97 -14.55
CA LEU A 85 -5.18 13.68 -14.97
C LEU A 85 -4.95 14.47 -16.28
N HIS A 86 -3.85 15.21 -16.36
CA HIS A 86 -3.46 15.92 -17.59
C HIS A 86 -3.25 14.98 -18.77
N LEU A 87 -2.64 13.80 -18.55
CA LEU A 87 -2.47 12.80 -19.60
C LEU A 87 -3.82 12.23 -20.08
N GLN A 88 -4.76 12.01 -19.16
CA GLN A 88 -6.09 11.52 -19.49
C GLN A 88 -6.89 12.54 -20.31
N GLU A 89 -6.83 13.83 -19.96
CA GLU A 89 -7.46 14.90 -20.77
C GLU A 89 -6.86 14.99 -22.18
N ARG A 90 -5.52 14.89 -22.30
CA ARG A 90 -4.85 14.88 -23.61
C ARG A 90 -5.24 13.68 -24.47
N LEU A 91 -5.37 12.50 -23.89
CA LEU A 91 -5.85 11.31 -24.59
C LEU A 91 -7.31 11.47 -25.04
N GLY A 92 -8.17 12.05 -24.19
CA GLY A 92 -9.56 12.36 -24.54
C GLY A 92 -9.69 13.25 -25.78
N LEU A 93 -8.89 14.33 -25.86
CA LEU A 93 -8.83 15.18 -27.04
C LEU A 93 -8.38 14.41 -28.31
N GLY A 94 -7.41 13.51 -28.17
CA GLY A 94 -6.95 12.66 -29.28
C GLY A 94 -8.04 11.73 -29.81
N THR A 95 -8.85 11.13 -28.93
CA THR A 95 -9.96 10.26 -29.34
C THR A 95 -11.09 11.01 -30.04
N GLY A 96 -11.37 12.26 -29.63
CA GLY A 96 -12.37 13.11 -30.28
C GLY A 96 -11.99 13.43 -31.73
N LEU A 97 -10.73 13.83 -31.96
CA LEU A 97 -10.23 14.09 -33.31
C LEU A 97 -10.28 12.82 -34.18
N LEU A 98 -9.98 11.65 -33.61
CA LEU A 98 -10.05 10.38 -34.33
C LEU A 98 -11.49 10.05 -34.79
N MET A 99 -12.49 10.31 -33.94
CA MET A 99 -13.90 10.13 -34.28
C MET A 99 -14.36 11.07 -35.39
N GLU A 100 -13.90 12.31 -35.40
CA GLU A 100 -14.22 13.27 -36.48
C GLU A 100 -13.64 12.82 -37.82
N ILE A 101 -12.38 12.37 -37.83
CA ILE A 101 -11.72 11.85 -39.03
C ILE A 101 -12.43 10.58 -39.54
N GLN A 102 -12.81 9.66 -38.64
CA GLN A 102 -13.56 8.46 -38.98
C GLN A 102 -14.90 8.81 -39.65
N LYS A 103 -15.63 9.77 -39.08
CA LYS A 103 -16.93 10.19 -39.58
C LYS A 103 -16.85 10.90 -40.94
N ALA A 104 -15.78 11.67 -41.17
CA ALA A 104 -15.49 12.26 -42.48
C ALA A 104 -15.21 11.17 -43.53
N ALA A 105 -14.33 10.21 -43.19
CA ALA A 105 -14.00 9.10 -44.07
C ALA A 105 -15.22 8.24 -44.46
N GLU A 106 -16.12 7.97 -43.52
CA GLU A 106 -17.37 7.24 -43.79
C GLU A 106 -18.30 8.00 -44.74
N LYS A 107 -18.34 9.33 -44.64
CA LYS A 107 -19.14 10.17 -45.53
C LYS A 107 -18.57 10.11 -46.94
N ASP A 108 -17.27 10.30 -47.09
CA ASP A 108 -16.58 10.26 -48.38
C ASP A 108 -16.70 8.87 -49.03
N GLN A 109 -16.66 7.79 -48.24
CA GLN A 109 -16.89 6.43 -48.72
C GLN A 109 -18.31 6.24 -49.26
N LYS A 110 -19.33 6.74 -48.55
CA LYS A 110 -20.73 6.68 -49.00
C LYS A 110 -20.94 7.51 -50.28
N GLU A 111 -20.31 8.67 -50.36
CA GLU A 111 -20.37 9.53 -51.55
C GLU A 111 -19.67 8.85 -52.75
N ALA A 112 -18.50 8.25 -52.55
CA ALA A 112 -17.81 7.47 -53.57
C ALA A 112 -18.62 6.24 -54.03
N GLN A 113 -19.30 5.53 -53.12
CA GLN A 113 -20.20 4.42 -53.46
C GLN A 113 -21.38 4.89 -54.30
N HIS A 114 -22.02 6.00 -53.91
CA HIS A 114 -23.12 6.59 -54.67
C HIS A 114 -22.68 7.01 -56.08
N LEU A 115 -21.48 7.59 -56.22
CA LEU A 115 -20.92 7.93 -57.52
C LEU A 115 -20.61 6.70 -58.38
N LEU A 116 -20.14 5.60 -57.78
CA LEU A 116 -19.93 4.32 -58.47
C LEU A 116 -21.24 3.70 -58.97
N GLU A 117 -22.32 3.82 -58.22
CA GLU A 117 -23.64 3.29 -58.57
C GLU A 117 -24.36 4.11 -59.66
N HIS A 118 -23.99 5.39 -59.82
CA HIS A 118 -24.61 6.33 -60.76
C HIS A 118 -23.70 6.74 -61.93
N ILE A 119 -22.77 5.87 -62.34
CA ILE A 119 -21.90 6.11 -63.51
C ILE A 119 -22.74 6.15 -64.80
N PRO A 120 -22.70 7.24 -65.58
CA PRO A 120 -23.36 7.29 -66.88
C PRO A 120 -22.74 6.29 -67.88
N PRO A 121 -23.53 5.66 -68.79
CA PRO A 121 -23.08 4.56 -69.67
C PRO A 121 -21.96 4.88 -70.68
N TYR A 122 -21.47 6.12 -70.74
CA TYR A 122 -20.53 6.61 -71.76
C TYR A 122 -19.08 6.78 -71.27
N LEU A 123 -18.74 6.37 -70.04
CA LEU A 123 -17.38 6.45 -69.50
C LEU A 123 -16.59 5.14 -69.67
N PRO A 124 -15.27 5.19 -69.97
CA PRO A 124 -14.43 3.99 -70.08
C PRO A 124 -14.31 3.29 -68.72
N LYS A 125 -14.59 1.98 -68.67
CA LYS A 125 -14.47 1.19 -67.43
C LYS A 125 -12.99 1.02 -67.02
N PRO A 126 -12.62 1.19 -65.75
CA PRO A 126 -11.28 0.86 -65.27
C PRO A 126 -11.05 -0.64 -65.33
N ALA A 127 -9.88 -1.05 -65.84
CA ALA A 127 -9.46 -2.44 -65.88
C ALA A 127 -9.37 -3.04 -64.47
N GLN A 128 -10.07 -4.15 -64.29
CA GLN A 128 -10.06 -5.01 -63.11
C GLN A 128 -8.62 -5.42 -62.76
N ASN A 129 -8.10 -4.97 -61.62
CA ASN A 129 -7.08 -5.69 -60.85
C ASN A 129 -7.02 -5.15 -59.42
N CYS A 130 -7.68 -5.86 -58.49
CA CYS A 130 -7.11 -6.35 -57.24
C CYS A 130 -8.20 -7.01 -56.38
N ILE A 131 -8.16 -8.34 -56.36
CA ILE A 131 -8.42 -9.27 -55.25
C ILE A 131 -9.70 -9.01 -54.41
N THR A 132 -10.67 -9.89 -54.65
CA THR A 132 -11.77 -10.25 -53.76
C THR A 132 -11.28 -11.01 -52.53
N VAL A 133 -11.72 -10.60 -51.33
CA VAL A 133 -12.00 -11.53 -50.21
C VAL A 133 -13.32 -11.14 -49.54
N LYS A 134 -14.30 -12.04 -49.70
CA LYS A 134 -15.59 -12.23 -49.00
C LYS A 134 -15.33 -12.63 -47.53
N HIS A 135 -16.18 -12.56 -46.49
CA HIS A 135 -17.64 -12.47 -46.30
C HIS A 135 -17.90 -12.28 -44.77
N GLU A 136 -19.08 -11.72 -44.43
CA GLU A 136 -20.00 -12.06 -43.32
C GLU A 136 -19.61 -12.02 -41.83
N GLY A 137 -20.45 -11.32 -41.04
CA GLY A 137 -20.52 -11.46 -39.58
C GLY A 137 -21.35 -10.36 -38.90
N GLN A 138 -22.67 -10.47 -38.95
CA GLN A 138 -23.65 -9.61 -38.27
C GLN A 138 -23.37 -9.37 -36.77
N THR A 139 -23.27 -8.10 -36.39
CA THR A 139 -23.59 -7.59 -35.06
C THR A 139 -25.10 -7.33 -34.95
N LYS A 140 -25.79 -8.06 -34.08
CA LYS A 140 -27.10 -7.64 -33.56
C LYS A 140 -26.90 -6.69 -32.39
N ALA A 141 -27.34 -5.46 -32.57
CA ALA A 141 -27.58 -4.51 -31.51
C ALA A 141 -28.76 -4.97 -30.64
N VAL A 142 -28.53 -5.05 -29.31
CA VAL A 142 -29.56 -4.81 -28.30
C VAL A 142 -28.88 -4.17 -27.09
N GLU A 143 -29.02 -2.85 -26.97
CA GLU A 143 -29.26 -2.16 -25.70
C GLU A 143 -30.63 -1.46 -25.87
N PRO A 144 -31.35 -0.99 -24.82
CA PRO A 144 -30.93 -0.81 -23.42
C PRO A 144 -32.01 -1.24 -22.37
N LYS A 145 -31.64 -1.28 -21.08
CA LYS A 145 -32.28 -0.47 -20.02
C LYS A 145 -31.72 -0.75 -18.61
N SER A 146 -31.19 0.33 -18.05
CA SER A 146 -30.86 0.66 -16.67
C SER A 146 -31.98 0.38 -15.64
N THR A 147 -31.60 -0.03 -14.41
CA THR A 147 -31.95 0.71 -13.17
C THR A 147 -31.23 0.19 -11.89
N GLN A 148 -30.29 1.02 -11.41
CA GLN A 148 -29.88 1.37 -10.02
C GLN A 148 -30.10 0.42 -8.81
N LYS A 149 -29.03 0.17 -8.02
CA LYS A 149 -28.80 0.80 -6.68
C LYS A 149 -27.52 0.29 -5.95
N HIS A 150 -26.75 1.26 -5.42
CA HIS A 150 -25.72 1.26 -4.37
C HIS A 150 -25.13 -0.05 -3.81
N SER A 151 -23.79 -0.18 -3.83
CA SER A 151 -22.97 -0.43 -2.62
C SER A 151 -21.47 -0.49 -2.92
N LYS A 152 -20.68 0.25 -2.12
CA LYS A 152 -19.23 0.16 -1.82
C LYS A 152 -18.32 -0.38 -2.93
N GLU A 153 -17.47 0.50 -3.49
CA GLU A 153 -16.27 0.12 -4.25
C GLU A 153 -15.45 -0.90 -3.46
N THR A 154 -15.65 -2.18 -3.75
CA THR A 154 -14.85 -3.25 -3.20
C THR A 154 -13.64 -3.33 -4.09
N LYS A 155 -12.51 -2.79 -3.63
CA LYS A 155 -11.20 -2.94 -4.30
C LYS A 155 -11.02 -4.42 -4.64
N VAL A 156 -10.93 -4.75 -5.92
CA VAL A 156 -10.88 -6.13 -6.41
C VAL A 156 -9.58 -6.76 -5.91
N ILE A 157 -9.70 -7.80 -5.08
CA ILE A 157 -8.55 -8.59 -4.58
C ILE A 157 -8.15 -9.54 -5.70
N LYS A 158 -6.86 -9.59 -6.04
CA LYS A 158 -6.35 -10.51 -7.05
C LYS A 158 -6.25 -11.92 -6.47
N GLU A 159 -6.88 -12.87 -7.14
CA GLU A 159 -6.85 -14.30 -6.81
C GLU A 159 -6.06 -15.09 -7.86
N ALA A 160 -5.40 -16.17 -7.44
CA ALA A 160 -4.73 -17.07 -8.36
C ALA A 160 -5.79 -17.84 -9.17
N ALA A 161 -5.65 -17.84 -10.49
CA ALA A 161 -6.50 -18.68 -11.34
C ALA A 161 -6.28 -20.17 -11.01
N LEU A 162 -7.37 -20.93 -11.00
CA LEU A 162 -7.28 -22.39 -10.90
C LEU A 162 -6.48 -22.95 -12.09
N ILE A 163 -5.82 -24.08 -11.87
CA ILE A 163 -5.10 -24.79 -12.92
C ILE A 163 -6.13 -25.58 -13.73
N THR A 164 -6.06 -25.50 -15.07
CA THR A 164 -6.92 -26.30 -15.95
C THR A 164 -6.40 -27.73 -16.08
N ALA A 165 -7.26 -28.66 -16.52
CA ALA A 165 -6.85 -30.04 -16.72
C ALA A 165 -5.69 -30.15 -17.74
N GLU A 166 -5.72 -29.33 -18.80
CA GLU A 166 -4.67 -29.28 -19.82
C GLU A 166 -3.34 -28.77 -19.24
N GLU A 167 -3.38 -27.70 -18.44
CA GLU A 167 -2.20 -27.16 -17.76
C GLU A 167 -1.61 -28.19 -16.80
N PHE A 168 -2.45 -28.91 -16.05
CA PHE A 168 -2.00 -29.96 -15.14
C PHE A 168 -1.36 -31.13 -15.88
N GLU A 169 -1.92 -31.56 -17.02
CA GLU A 169 -1.32 -32.63 -17.81
C GLU A 169 0.04 -32.23 -18.39
N SER A 170 0.22 -30.96 -18.74
CA SER A 170 1.49 -30.43 -19.24
C SER A 170 2.62 -30.43 -18.20
N VAL A 171 2.29 -30.50 -16.90
CA VAL A 171 3.29 -30.53 -15.82
C VAL A 171 4.11 -31.84 -15.91
N PRO A 172 5.45 -31.77 -15.84
CA PRO A 172 6.29 -32.96 -15.89
C PRO A 172 5.96 -33.97 -14.77
N VAL A 173 5.96 -35.27 -15.12
CA VAL A 173 5.58 -36.37 -14.21
C VAL A 173 6.40 -36.37 -12.92
N TYR A 174 7.69 -36.04 -13.00
CA TYR A 174 8.55 -35.97 -11.82
C TYR A 174 8.16 -34.86 -10.82
N MET A 175 7.48 -33.80 -11.28
CA MET A 175 6.93 -32.75 -10.42
C MET A 175 5.56 -33.13 -9.84
N LYS A 176 4.72 -33.79 -10.66
CA LYS A 176 3.40 -34.29 -10.24
C LYS A 176 3.52 -35.36 -9.15
N GLY A 177 4.45 -36.30 -9.30
CA GLY A 177 4.59 -37.42 -8.37
C GLY A 177 3.26 -38.18 -8.21
N ARG A 178 2.71 -38.21 -7.00
CA ARG A 178 1.39 -38.81 -6.68
C ARG A 178 0.31 -37.76 -6.40
N ILE A 179 0.57 -36.49 -6.72
CA ILE A 179 -0.35 -35.38 -6.48
C ILE A 179 -1.40 -35.38 -7.59
N THR A 180 -2.68 -35.26 -7.22
CA THR A 180 -3.78 -35.21 -8.18
C THR A 180 -4.20 -33.77 -8.49
N TYR A 181 -4.86 -33.58 -9.64
CA TYR A 181 -5.41 -32.29 -10.07
C TYR A 181 -6.25 -31.61 -8.97
N ASP A 182 -7.19 -32.35 -8.37
CA ASP A 182 -8.07 -31.83 -7.32
C ASP A 182 -7.29 -31.33 -6.10
N GLN A 183 -6.18 -31.99 -5.77
CA GLN A 183 -5.36 -31.62 -4.62
C GLN A 183 -4.59 -30.32 -4.88
N VAL A 184 -4.12 -30.10 -6.11
CA VAL A 184 -3.48 -28.84 -6.49
C VAL A 184 -4.50 -27.70 -6.42
N ASN A 185 -5.65 -27.87 -7.05
CA ASN A 185 -6.68 -26.83 -7.07
C ASN A 185 -7.30 -26.58 -5.69
N ALA A 186 -7.42 -27.59 -4.83
CA ALA A 186 -7.81 -27.40 -3.44
C ALA A 186 -6.82 -26.50 -2.68
N VAL A 187 -5.51 -26.64 -2.92
CA VAL A 187 -4.49 -25.74 -2.33
C VAL A 187 -4.62 -24.33 -2.89
N VAL A 188 -4.83 -24.17 -4.20
CA VAL A 188 -5.04 -22.84 -4.82
C VAL A 188 -6.24 -22.14 -4.19
N GLN A 189 -7.36 -22.85 -4.00
CA GLN A 189 -8.54 -22.30 -3.34
C GLN A 189 -8.26 -21.87 -1.89
N GLN A 190 -7.50 -22.65 -1.12
CA GLN A 190 -7.12 -22.25 0.25
C GLN A 190 -6.20 -21.03 0.24
N MET A 191 -5.24 -20.95 -0.70
CA MET A 191 -4.39 -19.78 -0.85
C MET A 191 -5.21 -18.54 -1.22
N ASN A 192 -6.13 -18.64 -2.17
CA ASN A 192 -7.03 -17.54 -2.53
C ASN A 192 -7.87 -17.10 -1.33
N LYS A 193 -8.40 -18.05 -0.55
CA LYS A 193 -9.11 -17.73 0.69
C LYS A 193 -8.25 -16.94 1.68
N ALA A 194 -6.99 -17.34 1.88
CA ALA A 194 -6.06 -16.61 2.74
C ALA A 194 -5.78 -15.19 2.24
N VAL A 195 -5.60 -15.03 0.93
CA VAL A 195 -5.40 -13.73 0.27
C VAL A 195 -6.64 -12.85 0.47
N VAL A 196 -7.83 -13.38 0.17
CA VAL A 196 -9.08 -12.64 0.31
C VAL A 196 -9.28 -12.16 1.74
N GLU A 197 -9.11 -13.03 2.75
CA GLU A 197 -9.29 -12.63 4.15
C GLU A 197 -8.21 -11.63 4.61
N LYS A 198 -6.95 -11.81 4.21
CA LYS A 198 -5.87 -10.84 4.50
C LYS A 198 -6.19 -9.46 3.97
N TYR A 199 -6.51 -9.35 2.68
CA TYR A 199 -6.73 -8.06 2.02
C TYR A 199 -8.09 -7.45 2.38
N LYS A 200 -9.06 -8.26 2.79
CA LYS A 200 -10.31 -7.79 3.41
C LYS A 200 -10.06 -7.08 4.74
N ILE A 201 -9.17 -7.61 5.58
CA ILE A 201 -8.71 -6.91 6.80
C ILE A 201 -7.94 -5.65 6.41
N LEU A 202 -7.04 -5.71 5.42
CA LEU A 202 -6.23 -4.57 5.00
C LEU A 202 -7.06 -3.39 4.45
N TYR A 203 -8.17 -3.68 3.75
CA TYR A 203 -9.05 -2.65 3.18
C TYR A 203 -10.16 -2.19 4.13
N GLN A 204 -10.39 -2.89 5.23
CA GLN A 204 -11.38 -2.50 6.22
C GLN A 204 -10.89 -1.24 7.00
N PRO A 205 -11.77 -0.30 7.38
CA PRO A 205 -11.38 0.84 8.21
C PRO A 205 -10.96 0.40 9.62
N LEU A 206 -9.81 0.89 10.13
CA LEU A 206 -9.28 0.51 11.47
C LEU A 206 -10.30 0.72 12.61
N LYS A 207 -11.16 1.74 12.49
CA LYS A 207 -12.20 2.08 13.47
C LYS A 207 -13.29 1.00 13.59
N SER A 208 -13.52 0.17 12.56
CA SER A 208 -14.52 -0.90 12.59
C SER A 208 -13.95 -2.27 12.95
N MET A 209 -12.63 -2.39 13.10
CA MET A 209 -11.95 -3.66 13.39
C MET A 209 -11.94 -3.99 14.89
N SER A 210 -11.96 -5.28 15.22
CA SER A 210 -11.72 -5.82 16.56
C SER A 210 -10.23 -5.80 16.91
N ALA A 211 -9.88 -5.96 18.20
CA ALA A 211 -8.49 -5.94 18.65
C ALA A 211 -7.58 -7.00 17.96
N PRO A 212 -8.02 -8.26 17.75
CA PRO A 212 -7.22 -9.24 16.99
C PRO A 212 -7.02 -8.84 15.52
N ALA A 213 -8.06 -8.30 14.86
CA ALA A 213 -7.95 -7.85 13.48
C ALA A 213 -6.99 -6.66 13.33
N ARG A 214 -6.94 -5.75 14.32
CA ARG A 214 -5.95 -4.66 14.35
C ARG A 214 -4.52 -5.17 14.52
N SER A 215 -4.31 -6.17 15.38
CA SER A 215 -2.99 -6.80 15.53
C SER A 215 -2.50 -7.43 14.21
N LEU A 216 -3.40 -8.14 13.50
CA LEU A 216 -3.10 -8.68 12.17
C LEU A 216 -2.82 -7.57 11.15
N TYR A 217 -3.57 -6.47 11.18
CA TYR A 217 -3.33 -5.31 10.32
C TYR A 217 -1.91 -4.75 10.51
N HIS A 218 -1.47 -4.52 11.74
CA HIS A 218 -0.12 -4.03 12.02
C HIS A 218 0.95 -5.00 11.52
N ARG A 219 0.78 -6.30 11.76
CA ARG A 219 1.67 -7.33 11.24
C ARG A 219 1.76 -7.30 9.71
N PHE A 220 0.64 -7.15 9.00
CA PHE A 220 0.65 -7.08 7.53
C PHE A 220 1.43 -5.88 7.00
N ILE A 221 1.32 -4.73 7.66
CA ILE A 221 2.06 -3.52 7.29
C ILE A 221 3.56 -3.69 7.54
N GLU A 222 3.96 -4.30 8.66
CA GLU A 222 5.36 -4.60 8.97
C GLU A 222 5.98 -5.62 8.00
N GLU A 223 5.18 -6.54 7.48
CA GLU A 223 5.61 -7.53 6.50
C GLU A 223 5.77 -6.97 5.07
N GLU A 224 5.22 -5.78 4.77
CA GLU A 224 5.40 -5.15 3.46
C GLU A 224 6.86 -4.73 3.22
N THR A 225 7.34 -5.02 2.01
CA THR A 225 8.67 -4.62 1.55
C THR A 225 8.56 -3.87 0.22
N ASN A 226 9.62 -3.15 -0.16
CA ASN A 226 9.66 -2.44 -1.44
C ASN A 226 9.36 -3.36 -2.64
N ASP A 227 9.79 -4.62 -2.57
CA ASP A 227 9.62 -5.61 -3.64
C ASP A 227 8.20 -6.21 -3.73
N THR A 228 7.37 -5.98 -2.71
CA THR A 228 5.97 -6.45 -2.68
C THR A 228 4.96 -5.34 -2.89
N LYS A 229 5.42 -4.11 -3.15
CA LYS A 229 4.55 -2.95 -3.33
C LYS A 229 3.66 -3.13 -4.57
N GLY A 230 2.35 -3.15 -4.38
CA GLY A 230 1.36 -3.31 -5.45
C GLY A 230 1.10 -4.77 -5.86
N ALA A 231 1.70 -5.74 -5.19
CA ALA A 231 1.44 -7.17 -5.42
C ALA A 231 0.64 -7.79 -4.27
N PHE A 232 -0.19 -8.78 -4.58
CA PHE A 232 -0.92 -9.55 -3.58
C PHE A 232 -0.05 -10.69 -3.09
N PHE A 233 0.23 -10.76 -1.79
CA PHE A 233 1.07 -11.81 -1.22
C PHE A 233 0.57 -12.30 0.14
N ILE A 234 0.88 -13.55 0.45
CA ILE A 234 0.63 -14.16 1.75
C ILE A 234 1.92 -14.75 2.31
N VAL A 235 2.02 -14.81 3.63
CA VAL A 235 3.13 -15.47 4.34
C VAL A 235 2.64 -16.77 4.98
N GLU A 236 3.60 -17.56 5.47
CA GLU A 236 3.31 -18.83 6.15
C GLU A 236 2.32 -18.65 7.33
N ALA A 237 2.45 -17.57 8.10
CA ALA A 237 1.55 -17.24 9.20
C ALA A 237 0.11 -17.02 8.73
N ASP A 238 -0.09 -16.37 7.58
CA ASP A 238 -1.41 -16.09 7.02
C ASP A 238 -2.13 -17.38 6.62
N ILE A 239 -1.38 -18.33 6.06
CA ILE A 239 -1.92 -19.65 5.69
C ILE A 239 -2.38 -20.39 6.95
N LYS A 240 -1.61 -20.37 8.04
CA LYS A 240 -1.98 -21.00 9.31
C LYS A 240 -3.18 -20.32 9.98
N GLU A 241 -3.30 -19.00 9.84
CA GLU A 241 -4.37 -18.22 10.46
C GLU A 241 -5.71 -18.39 9.73
N PHE A 242 -5.72 -18.26 8.39
CA PHE A 242 -6.95 -18.18 7.61
C PHE A 242 -7.39 -19.52 6.98
N THR A 243 -6.52 -20.52 7.02
CA THR A 243 -6.78 -21.83 6.40
C THR A 243 -6.46 -22.98 7.36
N ARG A 244 -7.00 -24.16 7.06
CA ARG A 244 -6.65 -25.40 7.78
C ARG A 244 -5.52 -26.16 7.06
N LEU A 245 -4.80 -25.49 6.17
CA LEU A 245 -3.78 -26.11 5.33
C LEU A 245 -2.51 -26.39 6.14
N LYS A 246 -2.01 -27.62 6.07
CA LYS A 246 -0.74 -28.01 6.68
C LYS A 246 0.40 -27.75 5.71
N LEU A 247 1.47 -27.12 6.20
CA LEU A 247 2.64 -26.75 5.42
C LEU A 247 3.68 -27.88 5.45
N ASP A 248 3.27 -29.05 4.95
CA ASP A 248 4.08 -30.25 4.94
C ASP A 248 4.91 -30.38 3.64
N LYS A 249 5.64 -31.50 3.48
CA LYS A 249 6.42 -31.77 2.26
C LYS A 249 5.53 -31.78 1.00
N ARG A 250 4.27 -32.21 1.14
CA ARG A 250 3.32 -32.27 0.03
C ARG A 250 2.89 -30.87 -0.40
N PHE A 251 2.68 -29.94 0.54
CA PHE A 251 2.44 -28.53 0.22
C PHE A 251 3.58 -27.93 -0.60
N HIS A 252 4.84 -28.20 -0.22
CA HIS A 252 6.00 -27.71 -0.97
C HIS A 252 6.10 -28.34 -2.37
N SER A 253 5.76 -29.62 -2.53
CA SER A 253 5.64 -30.24 -3.85
C SER A 253 4.56 -29.57 -4.70
N ILE A 254 3.42 -29.22 -4.12
CA ILE A 254 2.35 -28.48 -4.80
C ILE A 254 2.81 -27.06 -5.17
N LEU A 255 3.51 -26.35 -4.27
CA LEU A 255 4.08 -25.03 -4.60
C LEU A 255 5.02 -25.07 -5.80
N ASN A 256 5.81 -26.12 -5.96
CA ASN A 256 6.67 -26.29 -7.14
C ASN A 256 5.84 -26.41 -8.42
N ILE A 257 4.69 -27.11 -8.37
CA ILE A 257 3.74 -27.19 -9.50
C ILE A 257 3.13 -25.79 -9.76
N LEU A 258 2.66 -25.10 -8.72
CA LEU A 258 2.07 -23.76 -8.87
C LEU A 258 3.05 -22.74 -9.44
N ARG A 259 4.34 -22.86 -9.11
CA ARG A 259 5.41 -22.04 -9.66
C ARG A 259 5.65 -22.34 -11.13
N HIS A 260 5.59 -23.60 -11.53
CA HIS A 260 5.69 -24.02 -12.94
C HIS A 260 4.52 -23.46 -13.77
N CYS A 261 3.31 -23.54 -13.23
CA CYS A 261 2.09 -22.97 -13.83
C CYS A 261 1.96 -21.44 -13.65
N GLN A 262 3.00 -20.78 -13.12
CA GLN A 262 3.07 -19.32 -12.94
C GLN A 262 1.90 -18.73 -12.13
N ARG A 263 1.35 -19.49 -11.17
CA ARG A 263 0.29 -19.02 -10.26
C ARG A 263 0.84 -18.33 -9.01
N VAL A 264 2.02 -18.76 -8.57
CA VAL A 264 2.66 -18.26 -7.35
C VAL A 264 4.15 -18.02 -7.59
N ARG A 265 4.65 -16.91 -7.03
CA ARG A 265 6.08 -16.59 -6.99
C ARG A 265 6.57 -16.49 -5.55
N GLU A 266 7.67 -17.14 -5.24
CA GLU A 266 8.31 -17.04 -3.92
C GLU A 266 9.30 -15.87 -3.90
N LEU A 267 9.16 -14.98 -2.93
CA LEU A 267 10.12 -13.93 -2.61
C LEU A 267 10.68 -14.17 -1.22
N ARG A 268 11.99 -14.38 -1.14
CA ARG A 268 12.72 -14.57 0.13
C ARG A 268 13.43 -13.28 0.49
N SER A 269 12.97 -12.61 1.55
CA SER A 269 13.66 -11.44 2.09
C SER A 269 13.60 -11.44 3.62
N SER A 270 14.72 -11.09 4.25
CA SER A 270 14.85 -10.94 5.72
C SER A 270 14.32 -12.15 6.52
N ARG A 271 14.68 -13.37 6.12
CA ARG A 271 14.25 -14.65 6.74
C ARG A 271 12.75 -14.97 6.66
N LEU A 272 11.97 -14.20 5.91
CA LEU A 272 10.55 -14.44 5.67
C LEU A 272 10.33 -14.81 4.18
N VAL A 273 9.50 -15.83 3.96
CA VAL A 273 9.08 -16.24 2.61
C VAL A 273 7.71 -15.65 2.33
N ARG A 274 7.63 -14.85 1.25
CA ARG A 274 6.38 -14.26 0.76
C ARG A 274 5.95 -14.99 -0.50
N TYR A 275 4.72 -15.49 -0.50
CA TYR A 275 4.09 -16.14 -1.65
C TYR A 275 3.26 -15.09 -2.38
N ILE A 276 3.79 -14.57 -3.48
CA ILE A 276 3.13 -13.58 -4.32
C ILE A 276 2.19 -14.30 -5.29
N ILE A 277 0.95 -13.85 -5.36
CA ILE A 277 -0.07 -14.32 -6.29
C ILE A 277 0.11 -13.61 -7.63
N CYS A 278 0.33 -14.40 -8.69
CA CYS A 278 0.59 -13.92 -10.04
C CYS A 278 -0.69 -13.74 -10.86
#